data_AF-A0A1V6F970-F1
#
_entry.id   AF-A0A1V6F970-F1
#
_cell.length_a   1.000
_cell.length_b   1.000
_cell.length_c   1.000
_cell.angle_alpha   90.00
_cell.angle_beta   90.00
_cell.angle_gamma   90.00
#
_symmetry.space_group_name_H-M   'P 1'
#
loop_
_entity.id
_entity.type
_entity.pdbx_description
1 polymer ?
#
loop_
_entity_poly.entity_id
_entity_poly.type
_entity_poly.pdbx_seq_one_letter_code
_entity_poly.pdbx_strand_id
1 'polypeptide(L)' 'MITVQVVSRSTGKPLSGKKVYVAFSGLRGGLEGFTDSNGNVHLNADPGSGEVFVSGSRVHQGYLSGRIVVYT' A
#
# COMPACT_ATOMS: atom_id res chain seq x y z
N MET A 1 -12.61 -2.39 -1.19
CA MET A 1 -11.73 -1.29 -0.74
C MET A 1 -10.49 -1.88 -0.07
N ILE A 2 -9.31 -1.40 -0.45
CA ILE A 2 -8.03 -1.76 0.17
C ILE A 2 -7.46 -0.50 0.82
N THR A 3 -6.95 -0.64 2.04
CA THR A 3 -6.22 0.42 2.74
C THR A 3 -4.78 -0.03 2.95
N VAL A 4 -3.81 0.76 2.50
CA VAL A 4 -2.40 0.52 2.81
C VAL A 4 -1.97 1.54 3.85
N GLN A 5 -1.43 1.08 4.98
CA GLN A 5 -0.81 1.92 5.99
C GLN A 5 0.70 1.76 5.92
N VAL A 6 1.41 2.87 5.72
CA VAL A 6 2.87 2.92 5.68
C VAL A 6 3.42 3.41 7.02
N VAL A 7 4.27 2.61 7.63
CA VAL A 7 4.88 2.87 8.94
C VAL A 7 6.39 2.85 8.82
N SER A 8 7.07 3.78 9.49
CA SER A 8 8.53 3.79 9.62
C SER A 8 8.97 2.60 10.48
N ARG A 9 9.86 1.76 9.94
CA ARG A 9 10.42 0.63 10.69
C ARG A 9 11.27 1.08 11.88
N SER A 10 11.99 2.20 11.74
CA SER A 10 12.89 2.70 12.77
C SER A 10 12.17 3.39 13.94
N THR A 11 11.03 4.04 13.68
CA THR A 11 10.33 4.84 14.70
C THR A 11 8.96 4.31 15.10
N GLY A 12 8.39 3.36 14.34
CA GLY A 12 7.01 2.90 14.51
C GLY A 12 5.94 3.95 14.17
N LYS A 13 6.33 5.12 13.66
CA LYS A 13 5.41 6.23 13.35
C LYS A 13 4.87 6.11 11.92
N PRO A 14 3.62 6.55 11.67
CA PRO A 14 3.07 6.61 10.32
C PRO A 14 3.86 7.57 9.43
N LEU A 15 3.98 7.22 8.14
CA LEU A 15 4.67 8.05 7.15
C LEU A 15 3.68 8.68 6.19
N SER A 16 3.55 10.01 6.25
CA SER A 16 2.70 10.82 5.36
C SER A 16 3.39 11.12 4.03
N GLY A 17 2.61 11.37 2.97
CA GLY A 17 3.08 11.83 1.67
C GLY A 17 3.87 10.78 0.87
N LYS A 18 3.91 9.52 1.33
CA LYS A 18 4.51 8.41 0.61
C LYS A 18 3.61 7.98 -0.54
N LYS A 19 4.19 7.93 -1.75
CA LYS A 19 3.54 7.33 -2.91
C LYS A 19 3.42 5.83 -2.70
N VAL A 20 2.20 5.32 -2.77
CA VAL A 20 1.89 3.89 -2.73
C VAL A 20 1.36 3.49 -4.09
N TYR A 21 1.87 2.38 -4.62
CA TYR A 21 1.35 1.74 -5.82
C TYR A 21 1.02 0.28 -5.50
N VAL A 22 -0.17 -0.14 -5.88
CA VAL A 22 -0.63 -1.54 -5.78
C VAL A 22 -0.73 -2.10 -7.18
N ALA A 23 0.03 -3.15 -7.46
CA ALA A 23 -0.01 -3.89 -8.72
C ALA A 23 -0.75 -5.22 -8.49
N PHE A 24 -1.90 -5.41 -9.14
CA PHE A 24 -2.61 -6.70 -9.08
C PHE A 24 -2.04 -7.67 -10.11
N SER A 25 -2.04 -8.96 -9.78
CA SER A 25 -1.65 -10.01 -10.72
C SER A 25 -2.62 -10.11 -11.90
N GLY A 26 -2.10 -10.50 -13.07
CA GLY A 26 -2.89 -10.64 -14.30
C GLY A 26 -3.20 -9.30 -14.97
N LEU A 27 -4.31 -9.25 -15.73
CA LEU A 27 -4.71 -8.07 -16.52
C LEU A 27 -5.42 -6.97 -15.71
N ARG A 28 -5.40 -7.05 -14.38
CA ARG A 28 -6.14 -6.12 -13.49
C ARG A 28 -5.49 -4.73 -13.34
N GLY A 29 -4.26 -4.55 -13.82
CA GLY A 29 -3.53 -3.29 -13.71
C GLY A 29 -3.19 -2.94 -12.26
N GLY A 30 -3.12 -1.65 -11.96
CA GLY A 30 -2.76 -1.16 -10.62
C GLY A 30 -3.37 0.19 -10.30
N LEU A 31 -3.28 0.56 -9.02
CA LEU A 31 -3.79 1.80 -8.47
C LEU A 31 -2.71 2.47 -7.64
N GLU A 32 -2.69 3.80 -7.63
CA GLU A 32 -1.77 4.58 -6.82
C GLU A 32 -2.46 5.66 -6.02
N GLY A 33 -1.78 6.12 -4.98
CA GLY A 33 -2.16 7.28 -4.19
C GLY A 33 -1.05 7.69 -3.25
N PHE A 34 -1.31 8.73 -2.46
CA PHE A 34 -0.39 9.23 -1.45
C PHE A 34 -0.99 9.00 -0.07
N THR A 35 -0.12 8.68 0.88
CA THR A 35 -0.52 8.51 2.27
C THR A 35 -0.88 9.84 2.93
N ASP A 36 -1.93 9.82 3.75
CA ASP A 36 -2.36 10.91 4.61
C ASP A 36 -1.44 11.08 5.84
N SER A 37 -1.78 12.01 6.74
CA SER A 37 -1.03 12.26 7.98
C SER A 37 -0.97 11.06 8.93
N ASN A 38 -1.88 10.10 8.79
CA ASN A 38 -1.92 8.85 9.55
C ASN A 38 -1.22 7.69 8.81
N GLY A 39 -0.55 7.98 7.69
CA GLY A 39 0.17 7.01 6.87
C GLY A 39 -0.75 6.13 6.03
N ASN A 40 -2.04 6.43 5.90
CA ASN A 40 -2.99 5.63 5.16
C ASN A 40 -3.19 6.14 3.74
N VAL A 41 -3.36 5.21 2.80
CA VAL A 41 -3.97 5.47 1.50
C VAL A 41 -5.14 4.51 1.32
N HIS A 42 -6.26 5.03 0.78
CA HIS A 42 -7.45 4.24 0.47
C HIS A 42 -7.57 4.07 -1.04
N LEU A 43 -7.53 2.83 -1.49
CA LEU A 43 -7.61 2.46 -2.90
C LEU A 43 -8.95 1.74 -3.15
N ASN A 44 -9.75 2.27 -4.06
CA ASN A 44 -11.02 1.65 -4.43
C ASN A 44 -10.78 0.46 -5.36
N ALA A 45 -10.49 -0.68 -4.75
CA ALA A 45 -10.26 -1.95 -5.43
C ALA A 45 -10.94 -3.10 -4.70
N ASP A 46 -11.34 -4.10 -5.47
CA ASP A 46 -11.70 -5.41 -4.94
C ASP A 46 -10.45 -6.18 -4.51
N PRO A 47 -10.54 -7.05 -3.49
CA PRO A 47 -9.43 -7.90 -3.08
C PRO A 47 -8.80 -8.71 -4.22
N GLY A 48 -7.54 -9.08 -4.06
CA GLY A 48 -6.84 -9.92 -5.03
C GLY A 48 -5.35 -10.06 -4.78
N SER A 49 -4.74 -11.06 -5.42
CA SER A 49 -3.29 -11.25 -5.37
C SER A 49 -2.55 -10.11 -6.06
N GLY A 50 -1.45 -9.66 -5.46
CA GLY A 50 -0.65 -8.56 -5.99
C GLY A 50 0.55 -8.20 -5.13
N GLU A 51 1.13 -7.04 -5.45
CA GLU A 51 2.30 -6.46 -4.82
C GLU A 51 2.02 -5.01 -4.40
N VAL A 52 2.64 -4.59 -3.30
CA VAL A 52 2.59 -3.21 -2.81
C VAL A 52 3.99 -2.61 -2.92
N PHE A 53 4.05 -1.41 -3.50
CA PHE A 53 5.25 -0.60 -3.63
C PHE A 53 5.08 0.71 -2.86
N VAL A 54 6.10 1.11 -2.12
CA VAL A 54 6.17 2.42 -1.47
C VAL A 54 7.38 3.16 -2.01
N SER A 55 7.16 4.35 -2.58
CA SER A 55 8.21 5.15 -3.21
C SER A 55 9.07 4.35 -4.21
N GLY A 56 8.44 3.44 -4.96
CA GLY A 56 9.09 2.58 -5.96
C GLY A 56 9.73 1.29 -5.42
N SER A 57 9.84 1.13 -4.10
CA SER A 57 10.37 -0.10 -3.48
C SER A 57 9.25 -1.09 -3.16
N ARG A 58 9.40 -2.36 -3.55
CA ARG A 58 8.46 -3.42 -3.19
C ARG A 58 8.55 -3.71 -1.69
N VAL A 59 7.41 -3.66 -0.98
CA VAL A 59 7.35 -3.84 0.47
C VAL A 59 6.45 -4.99 0.91
N HIS A 60 5.56 -5.47 0.04
CA HIS A 60 4.65 -6.56 0.34
C HIS A 60 4.22 -7.27 -0.95
N GLN A 61 3.93 -8.56 -0.84
CA GLN A 61 3.38 -9.41 -1.91
C GLN A 61 2.44 -10.43 -1.27
N GLY A 62 1.27 -10.65 -1.87
CA GLY A 62 0.30 -11.62 -1.37
C GLY A 62 -1.13 -11.29 -1.78
N TYR A 63 -2.08 -11.88 -1.07
CA TYR A 63 -3.51 -11.57 -1.25
C TYR A 63 -3.85 -10.26 -0.55
N LEU A 64 -4.13 -9.23 -1.35
CA LEU A 64 -4.38 -7.88 -0.90
C LEU A 64 -5.87 -7.72 -0.56
N SER A 65 -6.19 -7.50 0.71
CA SER A 65 -7.57 -7.31 1.18
C SER A 65 -7.61 -6.45 2.44
N GLY A 66 -8.72 -5.75 2.67
CA GLY A 66 -8.92 -4.96 3.89
C GLY A 66 -7.82 -3.93 4.13
N ARG A 67 -7.20 -3.98 5.33
CA ARG A 67 -6.05 -3.15 5.69
C ARG A 67 -4.75 -3.94 5.64
N ILE A 68 -3.76 -3.39 4.96
CA ILE A 68 -2.40 -3.93 4.84
C ILE A 68 -1.46 -2.92 5.48
N VAL A 69 -0.73 -3.35 6.52
CA VAL A 69 0.27 -2.51 7.18
C VAL A 69 1.65 -2.92 6.66
N VAL A 70 2.40 -1.95 6.13
CA VAL A 70 3.74 -2.16 5.58
C VAL A 70 4.75 -1.29 6.31
N TYR A 71 5.94 -1.84 6.52
CA TYR A 71 7.03 -1.18 7.24
C TYR A 71 8.19 -0.90 6.29
N THR A 72 8.48 0.38 6.09
CA THR A 72 9.62 0.88 5.30
C THR A 72 10.72 1.39 6.19
#